data_AF-A0A747E7L2-F1
#
_entry.id   AF-A0A747E7L2-F1
#
_cell.length_a   1.000
_cell.length_b   1.000
_cell.length_c   1.000
_cell.angle_alpha   90.00
_cell.angle_beta   90.00
_cell.angle_gamma   90.00
#
_symmetry.space_group_name_H-M   'P 1'
#
loop_
_entity.id
_entity.type
_entity.pdbx_description
1 polymer ?
#
loop_
_entity_poly.entity_id
_entity_poly.type
_entity_poly.pdbx_seq_one_letter_code
_entity_poly.pdbx_strand_id
1 'polypeptide(L)'
;SIKTWKQAILRGDERVRVIFGTKGGRARDTRVVDKEKVLSAINEAILCAEKNNGKLIDMPSLQQALDRYINIMRRVGGLKYENSNHSLRYAYAQDAEKYYISKGFTQKEASALTSIDLGHGDGRGDYIKRVYSQKELGEE
;
A
#
# COMPACT_ATOMS: atom_id res chain seq x y z
N SER A 1 -3.21 7.45 -12.67
CA SER A 1 -4.37 7.80 -11.81
C SER A 1 -5.03 6.51 -11.31
N ILE A 2 -5.99 6.58 -10.39
CA ILE A 2 -6.71 5.38 -9.90
C ILE A 2 -7.41 4.63 -11.05
N LYS A 3 -7.91 5.36 -12.06
CA LYS A 3 -8.46 4.77 -13.30
C LYS A 3 -7.40 3.98 -14.07
N THR A 4 -6.16 4.46 -14.17
CA THR A 4 -5.05 3.72 -14.79
C THR A 4 -4.72 2.44 -14.03
N TRP A 5 -4.78 2.46 -12.70
CA TRP A 5 -4.55 1.27 -11.88
C TRP A 5 -5.64 0.21 -12.10
N LYS A 6 -6.91 0.63 -12.20
CA LYS A 6 -8.01 -0.26 -12.59
C LYS A 6 -7.72 -0.97 -13.92
N GLN A 7 -7.32 -0.22 -14.95
CA GLN A 7 -7.02 -0.79 -16.26
C GLN A 7 -5.83 -1.76 -16.23
N ALA A 8 -4.78 -1.46 -15.45
CA ALA A 8 -3.65 -2.36 -15.26
C ALA A 8 -4.10 -3.70 -14.67
N ILE A 9 -4.90 -3.67 -13.61
CA ILE A 9 -5.38 -4.89 -12.95
C ILE A 9 -6.30 -5.69 -13.87
N LEU A 10 -7.21 -5.03 -14.61
CA LEU A 10 -8.13 -5.69 -15.55
C LEU A 10 -7.41 -6.34 -16.73
N ARG A 11 -6.27 -5.77 -17.17
CA ARG A 11 -5.40 -6.36 -18.20
C ARG A 11 -4.63 -7.59 -17.69
N GLY A 12 -4.64 -7.82 -16.38
CA GLY A 12 -3.95 -8.94 -15.74
C GLY A 12 -2.59 -8.56 -15.17
N ASP A 13 -2.17 -7.30 -15.26
CA ASP A 13 -0.91 -6.82 -14.69
C ASP A 13 -0.88 -7.15 -13.19
N GLU A 14 0.26 -7.64 -12.73
CA GLU A 14 0.43 -8.02 -11.33
C GLU A 14 0.96 -6.87 -10.46
N ARG A 15 1.23 -5.71 -11.06
CA ARG A 15 1.76 -4.51 -10.40
C ARG A 15 1.00 -3.28 -10.86
N VAL A 16 0.91 -2.30 -9.99
CA VAL A 16 0.41 -0.96 -10.34
C VAL A 16 1.55 0.05 -10.29
N ARG A 17 1.58 0.96 -11.27
CA ARG A 17 2.59 2.02 -11.36
C ARG A 17 2.10 3.31 -10.71
N VAL A 18 2.83 3.79 -9.71
CA VAL A 18 2.60 5.06 -9.02
C VAL A 18 3.61 6.09 -9.51
N ILE A 19 3.13 7.17 -10.13
CA ILE A 19 3.98 8.21 -10.73
C ILE A 19 3.80 9.61 -10.11
N PHE A 20 2.71 9.83 -9.36
CA PHE A 20 2.40 11.11 -8.74
C PHE A 20 2.55 11.02 -7.21
N GLY A 21 2.99 12.11 -6.58
CA GLY A 21 3.13 12.20 -5.12
C GLY A 21 4.23 11.32 -4.52
N THR A 22 5.11 10.74 -5.36
CA THR A 22 6.19 9.86 -4.91
C THR A 22 7.36 10.64 -4.32
N LYS A 23 7.98 10.11 -3.26
CA LYS A 23 9.18 10.69 -2.66
C LYS A 23 10.30 10.86 -3.70
N GLY A 24 10.78 12.10 -3.86
CA GLY A 24 11.83 12.45 -4.82
C GLY A 24 11.43 12.35 -6.29
N GLY A 25 10.13 12.32 -6.62
CA GLY A 25 9.64 12.26 -7.99
C GLY A 25 9.89 10.92 -8.70
N ARG A 26 10.34 9.89 -7.99
CA ARG A 26 10.67 8.58 -8.56
C ARG A 26 9.44 7.69 -8.61
N ALA A 27 9.04 7.31 -9.81
CA ALA A 27 7.98 6.33 -10.04
C ALA A 27 8.27 4.99 -9.35
N ARG A 28 7.22 4.29 -8.96
CA ARG A 28 7.29 3.00 -8.25
C ARG A 28 6.30 2.03 -8.85
N ASP A 29 6.75 0.79 -9.06
CA ASP A 29 5.86 -0.32 -9.37
C ASP A 29 5.64 -1.11 -8.09
N THR A 30 4.38 -1.29 -7.70
CA THR A 30 4.00 -1.90 -6.44
C THR A 30 3.15 -3.14 -6.71
N ARG A 31 3.52 -4.26 -6.09
CA ARG A 31 2.82 -5.56 -6.19
C ARG A 31 1.37 -5.47 -5.72
N VAL A 32 0.47 -6.01 -6.54
CA VAL A 32 -0.94 -6.28 -6.19
C VAL A 32 -1.01 -7.69 -5.61
N VAL A 33 -1.17 -7.80 -4.29
CA VAL A 33 -1.17 -9.09 -3.57
C VAL A 33 -2.53 -9.82 -3.66
N ASP A 34 -3.63 -9.07 -3.68
CA ASP A 34 -5.00 -9.57 -3.77
C ASP A 34 -5.75 -8.76 -4.83
N LYS A 35 -5.89 -9.34 -6.03
CA LYS A 35 -6.46 -8.63 -7.19
C LYS A 35 -7.90 -8.23 -6.95
N GLU A 36 -8.70 -9.09 -6.32
CA GLU A 36 -10.13 -8.86 -6.11
C GLU A 36 -10.37 -7.75 -5.09
N LYS A 37 -9.70 -7.81 -3.93
CA LYS A 37 -9.82 -6.76 -2.91
C LYS A 37 -9.32 -5.41 -3.42
N VAL A 38 -8.20 -5.40 -4.13
CA VAL A 38 -7.65 -4.15 -4.69
C VAL A 38 -8.57 -3.58 -5.76
N LEU A 39 -9.13 -4.40 -6.65
CA LEU A 39 -10.08 -3.94 -7.66
C LEU A 39 -11.36 -3.39 -7.03
N SER A 40 -11.89 -4.04 -6.00
CA SER A 40 -13.03 -3.57 -5.22
C SER A 40 -12.75 -2.19 -4.59
N ALA A 41 -11.62 -2.04 -3.88
CA ALA A 41 -11.21 -0.78 -3.28
C ALA A 41 -11.00 0.34 -4.31
N ILE A 42 -10.44 0.01 -5.49
CA ILE A 42 -10.26 0.95 -6.59
C ILE A 42 -11.59 1.42 -7.17
N ASN A 43 -12.57 0.53 -7.31
CA ASN A 43 -13.89 0.89 -7.81
C ASN A 43 -14.58 1.88 -6.84
N GLU A 44 -14.57 1.59 -5.55
CA GLU A 44 -15.11 2.48 -4.52
C GLU A 44 -14.38 3.84 -4.50
N ALA A 45 -13.06 3.82 -4.63
CA ALA A 45 -12.25 5.03 -4.68
C ALA A 45 -12.58 5.90 -5.91
N ILE A 46 -12.84 5.31 -7.07
CA ILE A 46 -13.28 6.04 -8.28
C ILE A 46 -14.64 6.68 -8.04
N LEU A 47 -15.61 5.93 -7.53
CA LEU A 47 -16.96 6.45 -7.25
C LEU A 47 -16.92 7.59 -6.22
N CYS A 48 -16.10 7.45 -5.18
CA CYS A 48 -15.88 8.49 -4.19
C CYS A 48 -15.27 9.75 -4.81
N ALA A 49 -14.22 9.59 -5.62
CA ALA A 49 -13.56 10.72 -6.28
C ALA A 49 -14.49 11.47 -7.26
N GLU A 50 -15.32 10.76 -8.00
CA GLU A 50 -16.29 11.36 -8.94
C GLU A 50 -17.33 12.22 -8.22
N LYS A 51 -17.73 11.84 -7.00
CA LYS A 51 -18.63 12.64 -6.15
C LYS A 51 -17.93 13.83 -5.46
N ASN A 52 -16.60 13.81 -5.41
CA ASN A 52 -15.76 14.72 -4.61
C ASN A 52 -14.78 15.52 -5.48
N ASN A 53 -15.26 16.08 -6.60
CA ASN A 53 -14.47 16.94 -7.50
C ASN A 53 -13.14 16.31 -7.99
N GLY A 54 -13.14 14.98 -8.19
CA GLY A 54 -11.96 14.22 -8.62
C GLY A 54 -10.97 13.88 -7.50
N LYS A 55 -11.28 14.16 -6.22
CA LYS A 55 -10.41 13.90 -5.07
C LYS A 55 -11.01 12.85 -4.14
N LEU A 56 -10.18 11.99 -3.55
CA LEU A 56 -10.66 11.05 -2.53
C LEU A 56 -11.07 11.75 -1.23
N ILE A 57 -10.38 12.84 -0.91
CA ILE A 57 -10.66 13.67 0.25
C ILE A 57 -10.66 15.11 -0.27
N ASP A 58 -11.86 15.63 -0.51
CA ASP A 58 -12.01 17.00 -1.01
C ASP A 58 -11.96 17.98 0.15
N MET A 59 -10.81 18.64 0.29
CA MET A 59 -10.57 19.73 1.23
C MET A 59 -9.88 20.89 0.50
N PRO A 60 -9.97 22.13 1.02
CA PRO A 60 -9.37 23.30 0.39
C PRO A 60 -7.84 23.22 0.23
N SER A 61 -7.15 22.49 1.12
CA SER A 61 -5.69 22.33 1.07
C SER A 61 -5.26 20.88 1.33
N LEU A 62 -4.04 20.54 0.88
CA LEU A 62 -3.44 19.24 1.14
C LEU A 62 -3.30 18.96 2.64
N GLN A 63 -2.92 19.97 3.43
CA GLN A 63 -2.79 19.83 4.88
C GLN A 63 -4.12 19.42 5.52
N GLN A 64 -5.21 20.11 5.17
CA GLN A 64 -6.54 19.78 5.69
C GLN A 64 -7.03 18.40 5.24
N ALA A 65 -6.70 17.99 4.01
CA ALA A 65 -7.01 16.64 3.53
C ALA A 65 -6.27 15.56 4.34
N LEU A 66 -4.98 15.79 4.62
CA LEU A 66 -4.17 14.91 5.47
C LEU A 66 -4.68 14.85 6.91
N ASP A 67 -5.04 15.99 7.49
CA ASP A 67 -5.59 16.05 8.85
C ASP A 67 -6.91 15.30 8.93
N ARG A 68 -7.79 15.47 7.93
CA ARG A 68 -9.04 14.70 7.83
C ARG A 68 -8.78 13.20 7.72
N TYR A 69 -7.85 12.79 6.85
CA TYR A 69 -7.44 11.39 6.72
C TYR A 69 -6.98 10.80 8.05
N ILE A 70 -6.00 11.45 8.70
CA ILE A 70 -5.43 11.00 9.97
C ILE A 70 -6.51 10.89 11.05
N ASN A 71 -7.41 11.88 11.13
CA ASN A 71 -8.51 11.88 12.09
C ASN A 71 -9.49 10.72 11.86
N ILE A 72 -9.85 10.43 10.60
CA ILE A 72 -10.73 9.29 10.27
C ILE A 72 -10.04 7.97 10.61
N MET A 73 -8.78 7.79 10.20
CA MET A 73 -8.02 6.57 10.49
C MET A 73 -7.87 6.32 11.99
N ARG A 74 -7.68 7.38 12.79
CA ARG A 74 -7.66 7.27 14.24
C ARG A 74 -9.02 6.89 14.82
N ARG A 75 -10.10 7.59 14.43
CA ARG A 75 -11.42 7.42 15.06
C ARG A 75 -12.13 6.14 14.62
N VAL A 76 -12.06 5.82 13.33
CA VAL A 76 -12.81 4.72 12.70
C VAL A 76 -11.89 3.53 12.46
N GLY A 77 -10.68 3.79 11.93
CA GLY A 77 -9.73 2.73 11.60
C GLY A 77 -8.93 2.18 12.79
N GLY A 78 -9.14 2.72 13.99
CA GLY A 78 -8.39 2.31 15.20
C GLY A 78 -6.89 2.61 15.14
N LEU A 79 -6.41 3.37 14.14
CA LEU A 79 -4.98 3.60 13.93
C LEU A 79 -4.43 4.68 14.87
N LYS A 80 -4.24 4.31 16.15
CA LYS A 80 -3.72 5.17 17.22
C LYS A 80 -2.48 4.56 17.86
N TYR A 81 -1.63 5.41 18.43
CA TYR A 81 -0.41 5.05 19.16
C TYR A 81 0.49 4.10 18.36
N GLU A 82 0.72 2.89 18.87
CA GLU A 82 1.52 1.81 18.27
C GLU A 82 0.96 1.30 16.92
N ASN A 83 -0.34 1.45 16.69
CA ASN A 83 -1.00 1.13 15.43
C ASN A 83 -1.12 2.39 14.55
N SER A 84 -0.01 3.04 14.24
CA SER A 84 -0.03 4.24 13.40
C SER A 84 -0.40 3.90 11.93
N ASN A 85 -0.57 4.93 11.07
CA ASN A 85 -0.68 4.72 9.62
C ASN A 85 0.50 3.92 9.03
N HIS A 86 1.66 3.91 9.71
CA HIS A 86 2.79 3.09 9.30
C HIS A 86 2.52 1.59 9.46
N SER A 87 1.62 1.18 10.36
CA SER A 87 1.24 -0.22 10.54
C SER A 87 0.53 -0.80 9.32
N LEU A 88 -0.15 0.02 8.51
CA LEU A 88 -0.65 -0.42 7.20
C LEU A 88 0.49 -0.77 6.22
N ARG A 89 1.62 -0.08 6.32
CA ARG A 89 2.82 -0.39 5.54
C ARG A 89 3.45 -1.70 6.00
N TYR A 90 3.42 -1.99 7.31
CA TYR A 90 3.81 -3.28 7.88
C TYR A 90 2.93 -4.41 7.37
N ALA A 91 1.61 -4.27 7.48
CA ALA A 91 0.65 -5.27 6.98
C ALA A 91 0.87 -5.56 5.48
N TYR A 92 0.98 -4.53 4.64
CA TYR A 92 1.25 -4.73 3.21
C TYR A 92 2.57 -5.48 2.95
N ALA A 93 3.63 -5.15 3.68
CA ALA A 93 4.92 -5.79 3.49
C ALA A 93 4.89 -7.29 3.86
N GLN A 94 4.15 -7.64 4.93
CA GLN A 94 3.92 -9.03 5.32
C GLN A 94 3.12 -9.77 4.25
N ASP A 95 2.04 -9.18 3.75
CA ASP A 95 1.23 -9.78 2.67
C ASP A 95 2.04 -9.96 1.39
N ALA A 96 2.87 -8.97 1.02
CA ALA A 96 3.72 -9.04 -0.17
C ALA A 96 4.82 -10.10 -0.02
N GLU A 97 5.44 -10.22 1.14
CA GLU A 97 6.45 -11.25 1.39
C GLU A 97 5.83 -12.66 1.36
N LYS A 98 4.68 -12.85 2.03
CA LYS A 98 3.89 -14.10 1.97
C LYS A 98 3.49 -14.44 0.53
N TYR A 99 3.07 -13.44 -0.24
CA TYR A 99 2.77 -13.60 -1.67
C TYR A 99 3.98 -14.15 -2.43
N TYR A 100 5.17 -13.54 -2.30
CA TYR A 100 6.35 -14.03 -3.03
C TYR A 100 6.78 -15.42 -2.57
N ILE A 101 6.74 -15.72 -1.28
CA ILE A 101 7.04 -17.07 -0.78
C ILE A 101 6.08 -18.09 -1.41
N SER A 102 4.78 -17.79 -1.48
CA SER A 102 3.79 -18.66 -2.12
C SER A 102 4.03 -18.88 -3.63
N LYS A 103 4.81 -18.01 -4.27
CA LYS A 103 5.25 -18.12 -5.67
C LYS A 103 6.58 -18.88 -5.83
N GLY A 104 7.14 -19.42 -4.75
CA GLY A 104 8.36 -20.23 -4.76
C GLY A 104 9.66 -19.45 -4.60
N PHE A 105 9.59 -18.14 -4.32
CA PHE A 105 10.79 -17.35 -4.03
C PHE A 105 11.38 -17.72 -2.66
N THR A 106 12.70 -17.64 -2.54
CA THR A 106 13.36 -17.77 -1.23
C THR A 106 12.98 -16.60 -0.33
N GLN A 107 13.11 -16.77 1.00
CA GLN A 107 12.90 -15.67 1.95
C GLN A 107 13.75 -14.44 1.60
N LYS A 108 14.99 -14.63 1.13
CA LYS A 108 15.89 -13.51 0.77
C LYS A 108 15.36 -12.74 -0.43
N GLU A 109 14.92 -13.43 -1.47
CA GLU A 109 14.33 -12.80 -2.66
C GLU A 109 12.99 -12.12 -2.34
N ALA A 110 12.14 -12.79 -1.56
CA ALA A 110 10.86 -12.24 -1.12
C ALA A 110 11.06 -10.91 -0.36
N SER A 111 11.98 -10.86 0.61
CA SER A 111 12.27 -9.62 1.34
C SER A 111 12.84 -8.53 0.43
N ALA A 112 13.68 -8.88 -0.54
CA ALA A 112 14.26 -7.92 -1.49
C ALA A 112 13.18 -7.35 -2.43
N LEU A 113 12.30 -8.19 -2.96
CA LEU A 113 11.18 -7.78 -3.81
C LEU A 113 10.18 -6.91 -3.04
N THR A 114 9.82 -7.28 -1.82
CA THR A 114 8.97 -6.45 -0.95
C THR A 114 9.62 -5.09 -0.66
N SER A 115 10.94 -5.06 -0.45
CA SER A 115 11.69 -3.82 -0.28
C SER A 115 11.61 -2.92 -1.52
N ILE A 116 11.66 -3.51 -2.73
CA ILE A 116 11.47 -2.80 -4.00
C ILE A 116 10.03 -2.29 -4.14
N ASP A 117 9.02 -3.09 -3.80
CA ASP A 117 7.59 -2.71 -3.88
C ASP A 117 7.26 -1.52 -2.96
N LEU A 118 7.90 -1.47 -1.79
CA LEU A 118 7.87 -0.33 -0.85
C LEU A 118 8.68 0.88 -1.37
N GLY A 119 9.51 0.68 -2.39
CA GLY A 119 10.43 1.62 -3.02
C GLY A 119 11.58 2.05 -2.12
N HIS A 120 12.14 1.08 -1.39
CA HIS A 120 13.40 1.21 -0.66
C HIS A 120 14.62 0.76 -1.49
N GLY A 121 14.40 0.13 -2.65
CA GLY A 121 15.42 -0.60 -3.40
C GLY A 121 15.63 -2.01 -2.83
N ASP A 122 16.47 -2.80 -3.48
CA ASP A 122 16.81 -4.19 -3.11
C ASP A 122 17.72 -4.29 -1.87
N GLY A 123 18.60 -3.29 -1.67
CA GLY A 123 19.58 -3.25 -0.56
C GLY A 123 19.00 -3.10 0.86
N ARG A 124 17.68 -3.13 1.04
CA ARG A 124 17.02 -3.02 2.36
C ARG A 124 16.18 -4.23 2.76
N GLY A 125 16.39 -5.39 2.12
CA GLY A 125 15.72 -6.64 2.50
C GLY A 125 15.85 -6.98 4.00
N ASP A 126 17.01 -6.75 4.61
CA ASP A 126 17.22 -7.00 6.05
C ASP A 126 16.42 -6.05 6.95
N TYR A 127 16.06 -4.86 6.47
CA TYR A 127 15.17 -3.95 7.20
C TYR A 127 13.71 -4.43 7.12
N ILE A 128 13.31 -5.02 5.99
CA ILE A 128 12.00 -5.66 5.86
C ILE A 128 11.87 -6.81 6.85
N LYS A 129 12.83 -7.75 6.88
CA LYS A 129 12.82 -8.87 7.83
C LYS A 129 12.77 -8.43 9.30
N ARG A 130 13.54 -7.39 9.64
CA ARG A 130 13.68 -6.94 11.04
C ARG A 130 12.52 -6.07 11.53
N VAL A 131 11.89 -5.31 10.64
CA VAL A 131 10.96 -4.23 11.05
C VAL A 131 9.55 -4.43 10.48
N TYR A 132 9.43 -4.97 9.27
CA TYR A 132 8.15 -5.17 8.62
C TYR A 132 7.58 -6.58 8.87
N SER A 133 8.42 -7.61 8.86
CA SER A 133 7.98 -9.00 9.05
C SER A 133 7.87 -9.43 10.51
N GLN A 134 8.23 -8.57 11.46
CA GLN A 134 8.09 -8.85 12.89
C GLN A 134 6.73 -8.37 13.41
N LYS A 135 5.68 -9.16 13.17
CA LYS A 135 4.48 -9.25 14.02
C LYS A 135 3.59 -10.40 13.54
N GLU A 136 3.93 -11.61 13.98
CA GLU A 136 2.92 -12.58 14.42
C GLU A 136 3.13 -12.72 15.93
N LEU A 137 2.35 -11.99 16.71
CA LEU A 137 2.28 -12.14 18.17
C LEU A 137 0.80 -12.09 18.55
N GLY A 138 0.25 -13.26 18.85
CA GLY A 138 -1.09 -13.44 19.40
C GLY A 138 -1.89 -14.57 18.77
N GLU A 139 -1.36 -15.79 18.73
CA GLU A 139 -2.22 -16.96 18.98
C GLU A 139 -2.25 -17.14 20.50
N GLU A 140 -3.39 -16.83 21.12
CA GLU A 140 -3.85 -17.43 22.38
C GLU A 140 -5.22 -18.05 22.10
#